data_AF-A0A954XD27-F1
#
_entry.id   AF-A0A954XD27-F1
#
_cell.length_a   1.000
_cell.length_b   1.000
_cell.length_c   1.000
_cell.angle_alpha   90.00
_cell.angle_beta   90.00
_cell.angle_gamma   90.00
#
_symmetry.space_group_name_H-M   'P 1'
#
loop_
_entity.id
_entity.type
_entity.pdbx_description
1 polymer ?
#
loop_
_entity_poly.entity_id
_entity_poly.type
_entity_poly.pdbx_seq_one_letter_code
_entity_poly.pdbx_strand_id
1 'polypeptide(L)'
;MTDNATITPDDEARIAALLNRGAKVVRRRDRSIRSFDGSHCLPPVNSDDLRAIASDTRISKLDLANGDISDADVATIRTLEQLAELNLSHTKVSIAGAERLILMPRLTFLSLIGCTLNADRLRLLRRRALQTRIVT
;
A
#
# COMPACT_ATOMS: atom_id res chain seq x y z
N MET A 1 10.51 -16.35 -13.59
CA MET A 1 11.60 -15.50 -13.06
C MET A 1 11.05 -14.09 -13.02
N THR A 2 10.54 -13.65 -11.87
CA THR A 2 10.16 -12.25 -11.70
C THR A 2 11.46 -11.49 -11.49
N ASP A 3 11.86 -10.65 -12.44
CA ASP A 3 12.93 -9.69 -12.21
C ASP A 3 12.61 -8.94 -10.92
N ASN A 4 13.45 -9.13 -9.90
CA ASN A 4 13.37 -8.32 -8.70
C ASN A 4 13.70 -6.90 -9.13
N ALA A 5 12.67 -6.08 -9.31
CA ALA A 5 12.82 -4.65 -9.57
C ALA A 5 13.82 -4.09 -8.56
N THR A 6 14.93 -3.57 -9.08
CA THR A 6 16.00 -3.03 -8.26
C THR A 6 15.65 -1.57 -7.99
N ILE A 7 15.55 -1.21 -6.70
CA ILE A 7 15.34 0.19 -6.28
C ILE A 7 16.41 1.06 -6.95
N THR A 8 15.98 2.06 -7.73
CA THR A 8 16.90 2.98 -8.39
C THR A 8 17.47 3.99 -7.40
N PRO A 9 18.62 4.65 -7.69
CA PRO A 9 19.11 5.73 -6.85
C PRO A 9 18.10 6.86 -6.61
N ASP A 10 17.28 7.16 -7.62
CA ASP A 10 16.22 8.18 -7.53
C ASP A 10 15.08 7.74 -6.60
N ASP A 11 14.68 6.46 -6.67
CA ASP A 11 13.70 5.88 -5.73
C ASP A 11 14.23 5.94 -4.30
N GLU A 12 15.50 5.54 -4.10
CA GLU A 12 16.15 5.56 -2.78
C GLU A 12 16.23 6.98 -2.22
N ALA A 13 16.57 7.98 -3.06
CA ALA A 13 16.57 9.38 -2.67
C ALA A 13 15.16 9.86 -2.27
N ARG A 14 14.13 9.46 -3.00
CA ARG A 14 12.73 9.78 -2.65
C ARG A 14 12.31 9.10 -1.35
N ILE A 15 12.66 7.83 -1.15
CA ILE A 15 12.41 7.11 0.10
C ILE A 15 13.12 7.80 1.27
N ALA A 16 14.37 8.26 1.09
CA ALA A 16 15.09 9.03 2.10
C ALA A 16 14.39 10.36 2.41
N ALA A 17 13.86 11.07 1.40
CA ALA A 17 13.06 12.27 1.61
C ALA A 17 11.77 11.98 2.40
N LEU A 18 11.15 10.81 2.23
CA LEU A 18 9.99 10.39 3.03
C LEU A 18 10.33 10.18 4.50
N LEU A 19 11.54 9.69 4.82
CA LEU A 19 11.97 9.57 6.22
C LEU A 19 12.03 10.94 6.90
N ASN A 20 12.53 11.97 6.19
CA ASN A 20 12.53 13.35 6.69
C ASN A 20 11.12 13.94 6.85
N ARG A 21 10.11 13.37 6.17
CA ARG A 21 8.70 13.75 6.29
C ARG A 21 7.98 13.03 7.43
N GLY A 22 8.63 12.08 8.10
CA GLY A 22 8.04 11.31 9.21
C GLY A 22 7.76 9.84 8.89
N ALA A 23 8.13 9.36 7.70
CA ALA A 23 8.01 7.95 7.36
C ALA A 23 8.98 7.09 8.19
N LYS A 24 8.61 5.82 8.34
CA LYS A 24 9.46 4.78 8.92
C LYS A 24 9.63 3.65 7.92
N VAL A 25 10.84 3.12 7.81
CA VAL A 25 11.14 1.99 6.95
C VAL A 25 11.86 0.91 7.74
N VAL A 26 11.39 -0.34 7.60
CA VAL A 26 12.09 -1.52 8.11
C VAL A 26 12.68 -2.24 6.91
N ARG A 27 14.01 -2.29 6.84
CA ARG A 27 14.74 -3.01 5.80
C ARG A 27 15.15 -4.40 6.27
N ARG A 28 15.29 -5.33 5.32
CA ARG A 28 15.92 -6.64 5.52
C ARG A 28 17.45 -6.49 5.45
N ARG A 29 18.17 -7.59 5.73
CA ARG A 29 19.64 -7.65 5.64
C ARG A 29 20.19 -7.31 4.25
N ASP A 30 19.44 -7.63 3.19
CA ASP A 30 19.80 -7.32 1.80
C ASP A 30 19.41 -5.90 1.36
N ARG A 31 19.06 -5.03 2.32
CA ARG A 31 18.59 -3.65 2.13
C ARG A 31 17.22 -3.50 1.46
N SER A 32 16.53 -4.60 1.13
CA SER A 32 15.15 -4.55 0.64
C SER A 32 14.19 -4.03 1.71
N ILE A 33 13.12 -3.37 1.29
CA ILE A 33 12.08 -2.88 2.19
C ILE A 33 11.18 -4.05 2.59
N ARG A 34 11.13 -4.34 3.90
CA ARG A 34 10.17 -5.30 4.47
C ARG A 34 8.84 -4.62 4.78
N SER A 35 8.93 -3.43 5.39
CA SER A 35 7.80 -2.64 5.86
C SER A 35 8.06 -1.17 5.59
N PHE A 36 7.04 -0.46 5.14
CA PHE A 36 7.04 0.99 5.04
C PHE A 36 5.81 1.55 5.73
N ASP A 37 6.00 2.57 6.56
CA ASP A 37 4.94 3.31 7.24
C ASP A 37 5.08 4.79 6.91
N GLY A 38 4.16 5.31 6.11
CA GLY A 38 4.06 6.71 5.73
C GLY A 38 2.87 7.43 6.37
N SER A 39 2.24 6.84 7.38
CA SER A 39 0.95 7.31 7.93
C SER A 39 1.01 8.70 8.60
N HIS A 40 2.23 9.13 8.97
CA HIS A 40 2.53 10.39 9.63
C HIS A 40 3.34 11.36 8.75
N CYS A 41 3.41 11.11 7.44
CA CYS A 41 4.16 11.97 6.53
C CYS A 41 3.53 13.37 6.40
N LEU A 42 4.36 14.42 6.50
CA LEU A 42 4.00 15.79 6.16
C LEU A 42 5.00 16.39 5.16
N PRO A 43 4.60 16.68 3.91
CA PRO A 43 3.28 16.42 3.31
C PRO A 43 2.95 14.91 3.21
N PRO A 44 1.66 14.52 3.05
CA PRO A 44 1.26 13.11 2.94
C PRO A 44 1.86 12.39 1.74
N VAL A 45 1.99 11.06 1.82
CA VAL A 45 2.47 10.22 0.71
C VAL A 45 1.54 10.36 -0.49
N ASN A 46 2.08 10.64 -1.67
CA ASN A 46 1.33 10.79 -2.93
C ASN A 46 1.66 9.66 -3.93
N SER A 47 1.07 9.73 -5.13
CA SER A 47 1.29 8.75 -6.21
C SER A 47 2.76 8.57 -6.62
N ASP A 48 3.56 9.65 -6.64
CA ASP A 48 4.97 9.59 -7.04
C ASP A 48 5.82 8.90 -5.96
N ASP A 49 5.53 9.22 -4.70
CA ASP A 49 6.12 8.58 -3.53
C ASP A 49 5.79 7.09 -3.51
N LEU A 50 4.53 6.73 -3.76
CA LEU A 50 4.11 5.34 -3.87
C LEU A 50 4.84 4.59 -5.00
N ARG A 51 5.06 5.22 -6.17
CA ARG A 51 5.81 4.57 -7.26
C ARG A 51 7.24 4.22 -6.87
N ALA A 52 7.92 5.12 -6.15
CA ALA A 52 9.27 4.83 -5.65
C ALA A 52 9.27 3.75 -4.55
N ILE A 53 8.31 3.78 -3.63
CA ILE A 53 8.17 2.71 -2.63
C ILE A 53 7.91 1.37 -3.34
N ALA A 54 7.06 1.38 -4.37
CA ALA A 54 6.63 0.18 -5.07
C ALA A 54 7.66 -0.39 -6.05
N SER A 55 8.81 0.27 -6.24
CA SER A 55 9.92 -0.32 -6.96
C SER A 55 10.57 -1.48 -6.20
N ASP A 56 10.36 -1.58 -4.87
CA ASP A 56 10.64 -2.81 -4.12
C ASP A 56 9.39 -3.69 -3.98
N THR A 57 9.23 -4.64 -4.89
CA THR A 57 8.09 -5.57 -4.91
C THR A 57 8.10 -6.60 -3.77
N ARG A 58 9.14 -6.61 -2.91
CA ARG A 58 9.29 -7.53 -1.77
C ARG A 58 8.72 -6.98 -0.46
N ILE A 59 8.12 -5.79 -0.49
CA ILE A 59 7.42 -5.19 0.65
C ILE A 59 6.29 -6.12 1.08
N SER A 60 6.23 -6.38 2.38
CA SER A 60 5.22 -7.24 3.00
C SER A 60 4.18 -6.47 3.81
N LYS A 61 4.52 -5.24 4.24
CA LYS A 61 3.64 -4.37 5.03
C LYS A 61 3.75 -2.95 4.52
N LEU A 62 2.61 -2.32 4.24
CA LEU A 62 2.56 -0.98 3.71
C LEU A 62 1.45 -0.20 4.41
N ASP A 63 1.84 0.84 5.14
CA ASP A 63 0.92 1.80 5.74
C ASP A 63 0.97 3.12 4.99
N LEU A 64 -0.15 3.46 4.35
CA LEU A 64 -0.38 4.69 3.58
C LEU A 64 -1.56 5.48 4.15
N ALA A 65 -1.90 5.26 5.43
CA ALA A 65 -3.00 5.98 6.05
C ALA A 65 -2.79 7.50 5.93
N ASN A 66 -3.87 8.25 5.72
CA ASN A 66 -3.84 9.70 5.49
C ASN A 66 -3.06 10.15 4.23
N GLY A 67 -2.60 9.22 3.38
CA GLY A 67 -1.94 9.54 2.12
C GLY A 67 -2.91 10.07 1.07
N ASP A 68 -2.38 10.81 0.09
CA ASP A 68 -3.13 11.21 -1.11
C ASP A 68 -3.14 10.06 -2.13
N ILE A 69 -3.82 8.98 -1.76
CA ILE A 69 -3.90 7.72 -2.51
C ILE A 69 -5.34 7.49 -2.97
N SER A 70 -5.50 7.06 -4.22
CA SER A 70 -6.79 6.91 -4.88
C SER A 70 -6.92 5.58 -5.64
N ASP A 71 -8.06 5.35 -6.28
CA ASP A 71 -8.27 4.19 -7.16
C ASP A 71 -7.28 4.13 -8.34
N ALA A 72 -6.70 5.26 -8.76
CA ALA A 72 -5.67 5.28 -9.81
C ALA A 72 -4.36 4.62 -9.34
N ASP A 73 -4.07 4.72 -8.05
CA ASP A 73 -2.84 4.19 -7.43
C ASP A 73 -2.94 2.70 -7.09
N VAL A 74 -4.15 2.14 -7.08
CA VAL A 74 -4.40 0.71 -6.84
C VAL A 74 -3.66 -0.17 -7.85
N ALA A 75 -3.47 0.29 -9.10
CA ALA A 75 -2.68 -0.43 -10.08
C ALA A 75 -1.22 -0.60 -9.62
N THR A 76 -0.62 0.45 -9.05
CA THR A 76 0.73 0.43 -8.47
C THR A 76 0.79 -0.47 -7.25
N ILE A 77 -0.18 -0.39 -6.33
CA ILE A 77 -0.20 -1.25 -5.13
C ILE A 77 -0.27 -2.73 -5.51
N ARG A 78 -1.01 -3.07 -6.57
CA ARG A 78 -1.18 -4.46 -7.02
C ARG A 78 0.09 -5.09 -7.62
N THR A 79 1.13 -4.31 -7.93
CA THR A 79 2.44 -4.87 -8.34
C THR A 79 3.20 -5.46 -7.16
N LEU A 80 2.80 -5.14 -5.93
CA LEU A 80 3.40 -5.66 -4.69
C LEU A 80 2.85 -7.05 -4.37
N GLU A 81 3.21 -8.05 -5.18
CA GLU A 81 2.71 -9.42 -5.03
C GLU A 81 3.06 -10.08 -3.68
N GLN A 82 4.04 -9.52 -2.97
CA GLN A 82 4.47 -9.96 -1.64
C GLN A 82 3.73 -9.27 -0.48
N LEU A 83 2.86 -8.29 -0.78
CA LEU A 83 2.18 -7.48 0.23
C LEU A 83 1.14 -8.32 0.99
N ALA A 84 1.29 -8.37 2.31
CA ALA A 84 0.44 -9.13 3.20
C ALA A 84 -0.46 -8.25 4.06
N GLU A 85 0.01 -7.05 4.43
CA GLU A 85 -0.73 -6.08 5.25
C GLU A 85 -0.72 -4.72 4.56
N LEU A 86 -1.91 -4.17 4.30
CA LEU A 86 -2.10 -2.87 3.68
C LEU A 86 -3.04 -2.01 4.52
N ASN A 87 -2.59 -0.82 4.89
CA ASN A 87 -3.43 0.18 5.52
C ASN A 87 -3.63 1.37 4.58
N LEU A 88 -4.89 1.61 4.22
CA LEU A 88 -5.35 2.70 3.35
C LEU A 88 -6.37 3.59 4.09
N SER A 89 -6.35 3.59 5.42
CA SER A 89 -7.26 4.42 6.21
C SER A 89 -7.18 5.90 5.83
N HIS A 90 -8.32 6.57 5.78
CA HIS A 90 -8.42 7.99 5.44
C HIS A 90 -7.80 8.36 4.07
N THR A 91 -7.86 7.43 3.11
CA THR A 91 -7.48 7.70 1.71
C THR A 91 -8.72 7.85 0.81
N LYS A 92 -8.51 8.13 -0.47
CA LYS A 92 -9.57 8.30 -1.48
C LYS A 92 -9.89 7.00 -2.23
N VAL A 93 -9.46 5.85 -1.71
CA VAL A 93 -9.75 4.54 -2.30
C VAL A 93 -11.23 4.20 -2.11
N SER A 94 -11.90 3.86 -3.21
CA SER A 94 -13.31 3.51 -3.23
C SER A 94 -13.53 2.01 -3.04
N ILE A 95 -14.81 1.61 -2.98
CA ILE A 95 -15.18 0.20 -2.98
C ILE A 95 -14.70 -0.55 -4.25
N ALA A 96 -14.60 0.13 -5.39
CA ALA A 96 -14.11 -0.48 -6.64
C ALA A 96 -12.59 -0.71 -6.59
N GLY A 97 -11.83 0.21 -5.98
CA GLY A 97 -10.41 0.00 -5.68
C GLY A 97 -10.20 -1.17 -4.73
N ALA A 98 -10.98 -1.22 -3.64
CA ALA A 98 -10.92 -2.30 -2.66
C ALA A 98 -11.22 -3.68 -3.27
N GLU A 99 -12.19 -3.80 -4.17
CA GLU A 99 -12.49 -5.05 -4.89
C GLU A 99 -11.31 -5.58 -5.70
N ARG A 100 -10.43 -4.70 -6.20
CA ARG A 100 -9.21 -5.10 -6.92
C ARG A 100 -8.08 -5.50 -5.97
N LEU A 101 -7.99 -4.87 -4.80
CA LEU A 101 -6.96 -5.15 -3.80
C LEU A 101 -7.15 -6.52 -3.14
N ILE A 102 -8.40 -6.93 -2.87
CA ILE A 102 -8.69 -8.25 -2.26
C ILE A 102 -8.34 -9.44 -3.16
N LEU A 103 -8.02 -9.21 -4.43
CA LEU A 103 -7.55 -10.22 -5.38
C LEU A 103 -6.03 -10.44 -5.32
N MET A 104 -5.30 -9.65 -4.51
CA MET A 104 -3.86 -9.81 -4.35
C MET A 104 -3.56 -11.13 -3.63
N PRO A 105 -2.66 -11.98 -4.17
CA PRO A 105 -2.55 -13.39 -3.78
C PRO A 105 -2.02 -13.59 -2.35
N ARG A 106 -1.39 -12.58 -1.75
CA ARG A 106 -0.80 -12.65 -0.40
C ARG A 106 -1.44 -11.71 0.60
N LEU A 107 -2.41 -10.89 0.18
CA LEU A 107 -3.00 -9.89 1.07
C LEU A 107 -3.91 -10.57 2.11
N THR A 108 -3.54 -10.44 3.38
CA THR A 108 -4.27 -11.03 4.51
C THR A 108 -4.96 -9.98 5.38
N PHE A 109 -4.51 -8.72 5.29
CA PHE A 109 -5.09 -7.60 6.03
C PHE A 109 -5.22 -6.37 5.14
N LEU A 110 -6.42 -5.78 5.16
CA LEU A 110 -6.73 -4.52 4.49
C LEU A 110 -7.53 -3.61 5.44
N SER A 111 -7.00 -2.44 5.76
CA SER A 111 -7.73 -1.39 6.46
C SER A 111 -8.18 -0.30 5.49
N LEU A 112 -9.46 0.07 5.56
CA LEU A 112 -10.11 1.13 4.79
C LEU A 112 -10.94 2.05 5.71
N ILE A 113 -10.57 2.13 6.99
CA ILE A 113 -11.25 3.00 7.97
C ILE A 113 -11.24 4.43 7.45
N GLY A 114 -12.39 5.09 7.45
CA GLY A 114 -12.50 6.47 6.99
C GLY A 114 -12.42 6.65 5.47
N CYS A 115 -12.42 5.57 4.69
CA CYS A 115 -12.66 5.63 3.25
C CYS A 115 -14.17 5.71 2.96
N THR A 116 -14.55 6.38 1.87
CA THR A 116 -15.95 6.47 1.45
C THR A 116 -16.39 5.18 0.76
N LEU A 117 -16.91 4.23 1.55
CA LEU A 117 -17.36 2.92 1.07
C LEU A 117 -18.88 2.84 1.01
N ASN A 118 -19.43 2.30 -0.08
CA ASN A 118 -20.84 1.98 -0.18
C ASN A 118 -21.16 0.73 0.67
N ALA A 119 -22.07 0.87 1.65
CA ALA A 119 -22.40 -0.16 2.63
C ALA A 119 -22.96 -1.46 2.00
N ASP A 120 -23.75 -1.37 0.94
CA ASP A 120 -24.37 -2.53 0.30
C ASP A 120 -23.30 -3.41 -0.36
N ARG A 121 -22.33 -2.77 -1.01
CA ARG A 121 -21.21 -3.46 -1.66
C ARG A 121 -20.18 -3.98 -0.68
N LEU A 122 -20.09 -3.43 0.53
CA LEU A 122 -19.15 -3.90 1.55
C LEU A 122 -19.44 -5.34 1.99
N ARG A 123 -20.71 -5.72 2.10
CA ARG A 123 -21.10 -7.12 2.41
C ARG A 123 -20.61 -8.09 1.34
N LEU A 124 -20.72 -7.70 0.07
CA LEU A 124 -20.24 -8.51 -1.06
C LEU A 124 -18.71 -8.58 -1.07
N LEU A 125 -18.04 -7.45 -0.84
CA LEU A 125 -16.57 -7.39 -0.73
C LEU A 125 -16.06 -8.36 0.33
N ARG A 126 -16.63 -8.35 1.54
CA ARG A 126 -16.26 -9.27 2.63
C ARG A 126 -16.49 -10.74 2.28
N ARG A 127 -17.54 -11.06 1.53
CA ARG A 127 -17.79 -12.44 1.05
C ARG A 127 -16.79 -12.90 0.00
N ARG A 128 -16.28 -11.98 -0.83
CA ARG A 128 -15.29 -12.27 -1.88
C ARG A 128 -13.86 -12.29 -1.37
N ALA A 129 -13.59 -11.60 -0.27
CA ALA A 129 -12.29 -11.56 0.39
C ALA A 129 -12.03 -12.84 1.19
N LEU A 130 -11.83 -13.96 0.49
CA LEU A 130 -11.71 -15.29 1.09
C LEU A 130 -10.50 -15.43 2.03
N GLN A 131 -9.45 -14.65 1.80
CA GLN A 131 -8.18 -14.71 2.54
C GLN A 131 -7.81 -13.39 3.24
N THR A 132 -8.57 -12.32 2.98
CA THR A 132 -8.21 -10.96 3.43
C THR A 132 -9.20 -10.48 4.49
N ARG A 133 -8.71 -10.23 5.70
CA ARG A 133 -9.47 -9.56 6.75
C ARG A 133 -9.57 -8.07 6.42
N ILE A 134 -10.81 -7.60 6.18
CA ILE A 134 -11.10 -6.19 5.88
C ILE A 134 -11.62 -5.48 7.12
N VAL A 135 -11.00 -4.35 7.47
CA VAL A 135 -11.45 -3.42 8.51
C VAL A 135 -11.91 -2.13 7.84
N THR A 136 -13.09 -1.63 8.23
CA THR A 136 -13.75 -0.43 7.67
C THR A 136 -14.40 0.36 8.78
#